data_AF-A0A2E4X547-F1
#
_entry.id   AF-A0A2E4X547-F1
#
_cell.length_a   1.000
_cell.length_b   1.000
_cell.length_c   1.000
_cell.angle_alpha   90.00
_cell.angle_beta   90.00
_cell.angle_gamma   90.00
#
_symmetry.space_group_name_H-M   'P 1'
#
loop_
_entity.id
_entity.type
_entity.pdbx_description
1 polymer ?
#
loop_
_entity_poly.entity_id
_entity_poly.type
_entity_poly.pdbx_seq_one_letter_code
_entity_poly.pdbx_strand_id
1 'polypeptide(L)'
;MELKIEKLFKSLVLVNGLISVIITIKIFNKNNYNLEYISTGLLIMTIYAGIWFFSLYKIYNFSKFGLRLYISLTFLGFLFNILSNLSFLDKYLYLLTLAEHMIIGSILTFSYFSKVKLKFK
;
A
#
# COMPACT_ATOMS: atom_id res chain seq x y z
N MET A 1 18.19 17.03 13.81
CA MET A 1 16.90 17.20 13.09
C MET A 1 16.63 16.04 12.12
N GLU A 2 17.62 15.48 11.43
CA GLU A 2 17.47 14.37 10.46
C GLU A 2 16.91 13.06 11.04
N LEU A 3 17.29 12.70 12.27
CA LEU A 3 16.77 11.51 12.97
C LEU A 3 15.25 11.56 13.21
N LYS A 4 14.66 12.76 13.34
CA LYS A 4 13.21 12.92 13.55
C LYS A 4 12.43 12.66 12.26
N ILE A 5 12.94 13.14 11.12
CA ILE A 5 12.30 12.97 9.81
C ILE A 5 12.35 11.50 9.37
N GLU A 6 13.46 10.81 9.62
CA GLU A 6 13.56 9.37 9.33
C GLU A 6 12.54 8.55 10.12
N LYS A 7 12.43 8.81 11.43
CA LYS A 7 11.45 8.14 12.28
C LYS A 7 10.03 8.38 11.80
N LEU A 8 9.70 9.64 11.47
CA LEU A 8 8.39 10.00 10.92
C LEU A 8 8.11 9.28 9.60
N PHE A 9 9.09 9.21 8.69
CA PHE A 9 8.95 8.45 7.44
C PHE A 9 8.69 6.97 7.68
N LYS A 10 9.47 6.33 8.56
CA LYS A 10 9.29 4.92 8.93
C LYS A 10 7.92 4.68 9.58
N SER A 11 7.46 5.60 10.43
CA SER A 11 6.11 5.56 10.99
C SER A 11 5.04 5.64 9.91
N LEU A 12 5.17 6.51 8.90
CA LEU A 12 4.23 6.59 7.78
C LEU A 12 4.17 5.26 7.01
N VAL A 13 5.31 4.63 6.75
CA VAL A 13 5.37 3.31 6.08
C VAL A 13 4.67 2.23 6.90
N LEU A 14 4.86 2.22 8.22
CA LEU A 14 4.18 1.28 9.11
C LEU A 14 2.68 1.52 9.16
N VAL A 15 2.23 2.78 9.26
CA VAL A 15 0.80 3.12 9.25
C VAL A 15 0.17 2.73 7.92
N ASN A 16 0.87 2.93 6.79
CA ASN A 16 0.41 2.45 5.49
C ASN A 16 0.19 0.94 5.51
N GLY A 17 1.19 0.17 5.98
CA GLY A 17 1.06 -1.28 6.12
C GLY A 17 -0.13 -1.71 6.97
N LEU A 18 -0.37 -1.04 8.11
CA LEU A 18 -1.53 -1.35 8.96
C LEU A 18 -2.87 -1.09 8.26
N ILE A 19 -3.00 0.02 7.55
CA ILE A 19 -4.22 0.33 6.80
C ILE A 19 -4.43 -0.67 5.67
N SER A 20 -3.37 -1.02 4.94
CA SER A 20 -3.43 -2.02 3.86
C SER A 20 -3.83 -3.40 4.39
N VAL A 21 -3.41 -3.79 5.60
CA VAL A 21 -3.86 -5.05 6.24
C VAL A 21 -5.37 -4.99 6.48
N ILE A 22 -5.89 -3.89 7.05
CA ILE A 22 -7.32 -3.74 7.34
C ILE A 22 -8.14 -3.79 6.04
N ILE A 23 -7.69 -3.09 5.00
CA ILE A 23 -8.32 -3.10 3.67
C ILE A 23 -8.32 -4.52 3.09
N THR A 24 -7.18 -5.22 3.15
CA THR A 24 -7.06 -6.59 2.65
C THR A 24 -8.03 -7.54 3.34
N ILE A 25 -8.12 -7.49 4.68
CA ILE A 25 -9.07 -8.30 5.46
C ILE A 25 -10.51 -7.99 5.06
N LYS A 26 -10.86 -6.71 4.91
CA LYS A 26 -12.21 -6.31 4.48
C LYS A 26 -12.55 -6.82 3.07
N ILE A 27 -11.62 -6.76 2.14
CA ILE A 27 -11.80 -7.28 0.78
C ILE A 27 -11.96 -8.80 0.79
N PHE A 28 -11.14 -9.51 1.57
CA PHE A 28 -11.23 -10.97 1.74
C PHE A 28 -12.60 -11.40 2.26
N ASN A 29 -13.06 -10.77 3.35
CA ASN A 29 -14.34 -11.07 3.95
C ASN A 29 -15.51 -10.73 3.01
N LYS A 30 -15.45 -9.58 2.33
CA LYS A 30 -16.54 -9.15 1.44
C LYS A 30 -16.72 -10.08 0.24
N ASN A 31 -15.62 -10.59 -0.31
CA ASN A 31 -15.66 -11.51 -1.45
C ASN A 31 -15.86 -12.97 -1.04
N ASN A 32 -16.08 -13.25 0.25
CA ASN A 32 -16.22 -14.60 0.80
C ASN A 32 -15.09 -15.53 0.32
N TYR A 33 -13.86 -15.02 0.22
CA TYR A 33 -12.74 -15.85 -0.19
C TYR A 33 -12.46 -16.91 0.87
N ASN A 34 -12.68 -18.17 0.51
CA ASN A 34 -12.35 -19.33 1.32
C ASN A 34 -11.00 -19.90 0.86
N LEU A 35 -10.10 -20.17 1.81
CA LEU A 35 -8.80 -20.79 1.54
C LEU A 35 -8.92 -22.24 1.04
N GLU A 36 -10.07 -22.88 1.26
CA GLU A 36 -10.37 -24.23 0.74
C GLU A 36 -10.57 -24.25 -0.79
N TYR A 37 -10.99 -23.12 -1.39
CA TYR A 37 -11.22 -23.00 -2.83
C TYR A 37 -10.41 -21.84 -3.41
N ILE A 38 -9.21 -22.15 -3.89
CA ILE A 38 -8.31 -21.17 -4.49
C ILE A 38 -8.81 -20.78 -5.89
N SER A 39 -9.65 -19.75 -5.94
CA SER A 39 -10.02 -19.10 -7.20
C SER A 39 -8.84 -18.30 -7.79
N THR A 40 -8.84 -18.10 -9.10
CA THR A 40 -7.84 -17.25 -9.77
C THR A 40 -7.84 -15.83 -9.21
N GLY A 41 -9.00 -15.28 -8.85
CA GLY A 41 -9.11 -13.96 -8.22
C GLY A 41 -8.44 -13.88 -6.86
N LEU A 42 -8.63 -14.90 -6.01
CA LEU A 42 -7.96 -15.02 -4.72
C LEU A 42 -6.43 -15.10 -4.87
N LEU A 43 -5.96 -15.88 -5.86
CA LEU A 43 -4.54 -16.03 -6.15
C LEU A 43 -3.92 -14.68 -6.58
N ILE A 44 -4.55 -13.97 -7.52
CA ILE A 44 -4.09 -12.64 -7.98
C ILE A 44 -4.05 -11.64 -6.81
N MET A 45 -5.11 -11.59 -6.00
CA MET A 45 -5.19 -10.69 -4.84
C MET A 45 -4.09 -10.97 -3.81
N THR A 46 -3.84 -12.25 -3.52
CA THR A 46 -2.83 -12.67 -2.53
C THR A 46 -1.42 -12.34 -3.01
N ILE A 47 -1.12 -12.59 -4.29
CA ILE A 47 0.15 -12.22 -4.90
C ILE A 47 0.34 -10.70 -4.88
N TYR A 48 -0.67 -9.94 -5.29
CA TYR A 48 -0.62 -8.48 -5.26
C TYR A 48 -0.37 -7.95 -3.84
N ALA A 49 -1.11 -8.44 -2.84
CA ALA A 49 -0.92 -8.07 -1.44
C ALA A 49 0.49 -8.44 -0.94
N GLY A 50 1.01 -9.63 -1.29
CA GLY A 50 2.37 -10.05 -0.94
C GLY A 50 3.43 -9.11 -1.50
N ILE A 51 3.33 -8.75 -2.78
CA ILE A 51 4.25 -7.81 -3.43
C ILE A 51 4.13 -6.40 -2.82
N TRP A 52 2.90 -5.99 -2.47
CA TRP A 52 2.64 -4.72 -1.77
C TRP A 52 3.37 -4.65 -0.43
N PHE A 53 3.18 -5.63 0.45
CA PHE A 53 3.86 -5.66 1.76
C PHE A 53 5.38 -5.79 1.62
N PHE A 54 5.86 -6.55 0.63
CA PHE A 54 7.28 -6.62 0.34
C PHE A 54 7.85 -5.25 -0.08
N SER A 55 7.12 -4.48 -0.88
CA SER A 55 7.52 -3.13 -1.28
C SER A 55 7.61 -2.18 -0.08
N LEU A 56 6.65 -2.25 0.85
CA LEU A 56 6.65 -1.47 2.10
C LEU A 56 7.85 -1.83 2.98
N TYR A 57 8.13 -3.12 3.15
CA TYR A 57 9.32 -3.60 3.87
C TYR A 57 10.62 -3.05 3.25
N LYS A 58 10.70 -3.04 1.91
CA LYS A 58 11.87 -2.50 1.20
C LYS A 58 11.99 -0.97 1.34
N ILE A 59 10.88 -0.24 1.32
CA ILE A 59 10.87 1.21 1.54
C ILE A 59 11.25 1.56 2.97
N TYR A 60 10.78 0.81 3.97
CA TYR A 60 11.16 0.99 5.37
C TYR A 60 12.69 0.92 5.56
N ASN A 61 13.34 0.09 4.74
CA ASN A 61 14.79 -0.07 4.67
C ASN A 61 15.48 0.81 3.61
N PHE A 62 14.79 1.83 3.10
CA PHE A 62 15.31 2.80 2.11
C PHE A 62 15.87 2.18 0.83
N SER A 63 15.22 1.16 0.27
CA SER A 63 15.62 0.57 -1.02
C SER A 63 15.01 1.33 -2.21
N LYS A 64 15.84 1.73 -3.19
CA LYS A 64 15.36 2.34 -4.45
C LYS A 64 14.50 1.38 -5.27
N PHE A 65 14.86 0.09 -5.28
CA PHE A 65 14.07 -0.94 -5.94
C PHE A 65 12.68 -1.07 -5.28
N GLY A 66 12.63 -1.07 -3.94
CA GLY A 66 11.38 -1.05 -3.19
C GLY A 66 10.50 0.14 -3.53
N LEU A 67 11.09 1.34 -3.61
CA LEU A 67 10.37 2.56 -3.99
C LEU A 67 9.78 2.48 -5.40
N ARG A 68 10.54 1.96 -6.37
CA ARG A 68 10.03 1.75 -7.74
C ARG A 68 8.88 0.75 -7.76
N LEU A 69 9.02 -0.40 -7.10
CA LEU A 69 7.95 -1.38 -6.98
C LEU A 69 6.69 -0.77 -6.38
N TYR A 70 6.82 -0.04 -5.28
CA TYR A 70 5.70 0.60 -4.60
C TYR A 70 4.96 1.61 -5.48
N ILE A 71 5.69 2.42 -6.26
CA ILE A 71 5.08 3.35 -7.22
C ILE A 71 4.33 2.58 -8.30
N SER A 72 4.95 1.55 -8.87
CA SER A 72 4.31 0.71 -9.89
C SER A 72 3.03 0.05 -9.37
N LEU A 73 3.05 -0.46 -8.13
CA LEU A 73 1.88 -1.06 -7.49
C LEU A 73 0.81 -0.03 -7.19
N THR A 74 1.19 1.16 -6.72
CA THR A 74 0.24 2.26 -6.49
C THR A 74 -0.50 2.60 -7.79
N PHE A 75 0.24 2.74 -8.90
CA PHE A 75 -0.35 3.00 -10.21
C PHE A 75 -1.25 1.85 -10.68
N LEU A 76 -0.81 0.61 -10.51
CA LEU A 76 -1.61 -0.58 -10.84
C LEU A 76 -2.89 -0.65 -10.00
N GLY A 77 -2.80 -0.35 -8.70
CA GLY A 77 -3.93 -0.30 -7.78
C GLY A 77 -4.96 0.74 -8.21
N PHE A 78 -4.53 1.95 -8.58
CA PHE A 78 -5.42 2.96 -9.16
C PHE A 78 -6.10 2.48 -10.45
N LEU A 79 -5.35 1.83 -11.34
CA LEU A 79 -5.89 1.30 -12.59
C LEU A 79 -6.94 0.22 -12.33
N PHE A 80 -6.69 -0.70 -11.41
CA PHE A 80 -7.70 -1.69 -10.97
C PHE A 80 -8.91 -1.04 -10.32
N ASN A 81 -8.70 0.01 -9.52
CA ASN A 81 -9.79 0.75 -8.89
C ASN A 81 -10.71 1.37 -9.94
N ILE A 82 -10.16 2.05 -10.96
CA ILE A 82 -10.92 2.65 -12.07
C ILE A 82 -11.65 1.59 -12.90
N LEU A 83 -11.00 0.46 -13.19
CA LEU A 83 -11.58 -0.63 -13.96
C LEU A 83 -12.67 -1.39 -13.19
N SER A 84 -12.59 -1.38 -11.85
CA SER A 84 -13.63 -1.94 -11.01
C SER A 84 -14.82 -0.98 -10.94
N ASN A 85 -16.03 -1.51 -11.09
CA ASN A 85 -17.24 -0.70 -10.97
C ASN A 85 -17.52 -0.44 -9.47
N LEU A 86 -16.86 0.57 -8.88
CA LEU A 86 -16.78 0.86 -7.44
C LEU A 86 -18.09 1.33 -6.78
N SER A 87 -19.23 1.24 -7.47
CA SER A 87 -20.56 1.58 -6.94
C SER A 87 -20.94 0.85 -5.64
N PHE A 88 -20.18 -0.18 -5.26
CA PHE A 88 -20.41 -1.04 -4.11
C PHE A 88 -19.52 -0.79 -2.89
N LEU A 89 -18.64 0.22 -2.87
CA LEU A 89 -17.76 0.43 -1.71
C LEU A 89 -18.52 0.91 -0.47
N ASP A 90 -18.46 0.08 0.57
CA ASP A 90 -18.90 0.41 1.92
C ASP A 90 -18.19 1.72 2.37
N LYS A 91 -18.94 2.64 2.99
CA LYS A 91 -18.46 3.96 3.42
C LYS A 91 -17.18 3.86 4.24
N TYR A 92 -17.05 2.83 5.07
CA TYR A 92 -15.83 2.58 5.85
C TYR A 92 -14.62 2.21 4.98
N LEU A 93 -14.82 1.35 3.99
CA LEU A 93 -13.76 0.94 3.07
C LEU A 93 -13.31 2.12 2.20
N TYR A 94 -14.24 2.99 1.81
CA TYR A 94 -13.95 4.23 1.10
C TYR A 94 -13.09 5.20 1.92
N LEU A 95 -13.44 5.42 3.20
CA LEU A 95 -12.64 6.27 4.09
C LEU A 95 -11.23 5.71 4.33
N LEU A 96 -11.12 4.38 4.49
CA LEU A 96 -9.82 3.72 4.66
C LEU A 96 -8.95 3.85 3.40
N THR A 97 -9.54 3.64 2.22
CA THR A 97 -8.80 3.84 0.96
C THR A 97 -8.38 5.29 0.79
N LEU A 98 -9.23 6.28 1.08
CA LEU A 98 -8.82 7.70 1.06
C LEU A 98 -7.65 7.98 2.01
N ALA A 99 -7.70 7.49 3.24
CA ALA A 99 -6.62 7.65 4.21
C ALA A 99 -5.32 6.99 3.72
N GLU A 100 -5.41 5.79 3.14
CA GLU A 100 -4.28 5.09 2.52
C GLU A 100 -3.64 5.95 1.41
N HIS A 101 -4.44 6.52 0.51
CA HIS A 101 -3.95 7.38 -0.57
C HIS A 101 -3.23 8.64 -0.05
N MET A 102 -3.74 9.26 1.02
CA MET A 102 -3.07 10.41 1.65
C MET A 102 -1.70 10.03 2.23
N ILE A 103 -1.60 8.85 2.85
CA ILE A 103 -0.34 8.33 3.39
C ILE A 103 0.62 7.95 2.25
N ILE A 104 0.11 7.32 1.19
CA ILE A 104 0.89 7.01 -0.01
C ILE A 104 1.49 8.30 -0.59
N GLY A 105 0.67 9.33 -0.78
CA GLY A 105 1.11 10.64 -1.25
C GLY A 105 2.21 11.21 -0.34
N SER A 106 2.02 11.16 0.98
CA SER A 106 3.01 11.61 1.95
C SER A 106 4.34 10.85 1.83
N ILE A 107 4.31 9.52 1.73
CA ILE A 107 5.50 8.67 1.55
C ILE A 107 6.24 9.06 0.27
N LEU A 108 5.52 9.26 -0.84
CA LEU A 108 6.11 9.69 -2.11
C LEU A 108 6.73 11.08 -1.99
N THR A 109 6.02 12.03 -1.39
CA THR A 109 6.55 13.39 -1.16
C THR A 109 7.83 13.36 -0.34
N PHE A 110 7.87 12.62 0.78
CA PHE A 110 9.08 12.48 1.57
C PHE A 110 10.20 11.77 0.80
N SER A 111 9.88 10.77 -0.02
CA SER A 111 10.88 10.00 -0.78
C SER A 111 11.58 10.83 -1.86
N TYR A 112 10.91 11.82 -2.44
CA TYR A 112 11.45 12.62 -3.55
C TYR A 112 11.85 14.05 -3.19
N PHE A 113 11.14 14.68 -2.25
CA PHE A 113 11.26 16.12 -1.98
C PHE A 113 11.79 16.44 -0.58
N SER A 114 12.18 15.43 0.21
CA SER A 114 12.78 15.64 1.52
C SER A 114 14.23 15.13 1.60
N LYS A 115 14.91 15.44 2.70
CA LYS A 115 16.25 14.90 3.01
C LYS A 115 16.29 13.36 3.09
N VAL A 116 15.13 12.70 3.26
CA VAL A 116 15.03 11.22 3.25
C VAL A 116 15.48 10.63 1.91
N LYS A 117 15.31 11.37 0.80
CA LYS A 117 15.78 10.95 -0.54
C LYS A 117 17.23 10.48 -0.55
N LEU A 118 18.11 11.14 0.21
CA LEU A 118 19.54 10.82 0.27
C LEU A 118 19.83 9.44 0.89
N LYS A 119 18.89 8.88 1.64
CA LYS A 119 19.04 7.57 2.29
C LYS A 119 18.69 6.41 1.37
N PHE A 120 17.95 6.67 0.29
CA PHE A 120 17.57 5.63 -0.64
C PHE A 120 18.79 5.10 -1.39
N LYS A 121 19.06 3.80 -1.27
CA LYS A 121 20.15 3.10 -1.95
C LYS A 121 19.61 2.14 -3.00
#